data_AF-L1JR80-F1
#
_entry.id   AF-L1JR80-F1
#
_cell.length_a   1.000
_cell.length_b   1.000
_cell.length_c   1.000
_cell.angle_alpha   90.00
_cell.angle_beta   90.00
_cell.angle_gamma   90.00
#
_symmetry.space_group_name_H-M   'P 1'
#
loop_
_entity.id
_entity.type
_entity.pdbx_description
1 polymer ?
#
loop_
_entity_poly.entity_id
_entity_poly.type
_entity_poly.pdbx_seq_one_letter_code
_entity_poly.pdbx_strand_id
1 'polypeptide(L)'
;MPWLSRLVQVVAVGLYRLLEEAKGFSKPEISGFRVGAVAVGESGTSYLGGNVEFRHQGLEHVIHAEEFAITNAINHGERSISHLAVSMAPCGYCRQIISELAEASQLSIWISPSKKPTDIDALLPSAFSPKDLGGRGRLLSEQAHELELVEVPEEAWRPLADVALERANRSYAPYTRSPSGVALMLSCGKIVGGGYAENCAFNPSISPLKAAIVAVLSSQQRLEDVEKLVLILQCEQRSAALE
;
A
#
# COMPACT_ATOMS: atom_id res chain seq x y z
N MET A 1 24.97 7.22 -24.92
CA MET A 1 24.60 6.87 -26.32
C MET A 1 23.18 7.35 -26.62
N PRO A 2 22.89 7.86 -27.83
CA PRO A 2 21.58 8.47 -28.19
C PRO A 2 20.35 7.56 -28.06
N TRP A 3 20.54 6.24 -28.09
CA TRP A 3 19.45 5.26 -27.96
C TRP A 3 18.93 5.14 -26.51
N LEU A 4 19.81 5.28 -25.50
CA LEU A 4 19.42 5.30 -24.08
C LEU A 4 18.49 6.48 -23.77
N SER A 5 18.80 7.66 -24.30
CA SER A 5 17.93 8.84 -24.15
C SER A 5 16.56 8.66 -24.81
N ARG A 6 16.48 7.91 -25.91
CA ARG A 6 15.19 7.61 -26.56
C ARG A 6 14.35 6.62 -25.73
N LEU A 7 14.97 5.59 -25.16
CA LEU A 7 14.28 4.63 -24.30
C LEU A 7 13.71 5.30 -23.04
N VAL A 8 14.52 6.11 -22.36
CA VAL A 8 14.08 6.91 -21.18
C VAL A 8 12.87 7.77 -21.55
N GLN A 9 12.86 8.38 -22.72
CA GLN A 9 11.75 9.20 -23.19
C GLN A 9 10.49 8.38 -23.50
N VAL A 10 10.62 7.17 -24.06
CA VAL A 10 9.48 6.27 -24.30
C VAL A 10 8.85 5.81 -22.98
N VAL A 11 9.66 5.41 -22.00
CA VAL A 11 9.19 5.02 -20.66
C VAL A 11 8.46 6.17 -19.98
N ALA A 12 9.05 7.37 -19.99
CA ALA A 12 8.43 8.57 -19.41
C ALA A 12 7.04 8.86 -20.03
N VAL A 13 6.94 8.80 -21.36
CA VAL A 13 5.68 9.05 -22.07
C VAL A 13 4.63 7.98 -21.75
N GLY A 14 5.02 6.71 -21.67
CA GLY A 14 4.12 5.63 -21.27
C GLY A 14 3.56 5.81 -19.86
N LEU A 15 4.45 6.03 -18.88
CA LEU A 15 4.07 6.26 -17.49
C LEU A 15 3.16 7.48 -17.33
N TYR A 16 3.46 8.60 -18.01
CA TYR A 16 2.67 9.82 -17.89
C TYR A 16 1.30 9.74 -18.54
N ARG A 17 1.11 8.90 -19.56
CA ARG A 17 -0.23 8.57 -20.07
C ARG A 17 -1.04 7.83 -19.03
N LEU A 18 -0.43 6.85 -18.35
CA LEU A 18 -1.09 6.11 -17.28
C LEU A 18 -1.44 6.99 -16.07
N LEU A 19 -0.70 8.08 -15.82
CA LEU A 19 -1.04 9.01 -14.72
C LEU A 19 -2.39 9.70 -14.90
N GLU A 20 -2.78 10.03 -16.14
CA GLU A 20 -4.09 10.63 -16.38
C GLU A 20 -5.23 9.63 -16.12
N GLU A 21 -5.03 8.36 -16.48
CA GLU A 21 -5.96 7.27 -16.11
C GLU A 21 -5.98 7.04 -14.59
N ALA A 22 -4.81 7.09 -13.94
CA ALA A 22 -4.69 6.92 -12.49
C ALA A 22 -5.44 8.00 -11.70
N LYS A 23 -5.50 9.25 -12.19
CA LYS A 23 -6.34 10.31 -11.60
C LYS A 23 -7.83 9.95 -11.58
N GLY A 24 -8.30 9.04 -12.44
CA GLY A 24 -9.66 8.52 -12.42
C GLY A 24 -10.03 7.79 -11.12
N PHE A 25 -9.04 7.28 -10.38
CA PHE A 25 -9.23 6.65 -9.07
C PHE A 25 -9.34 7.65 -7.92
N SER A 26 -9.06 8.95 -8.16
CA SER A 26 -9.06 9.97 -7.10
C SER A 26 -10.47 10.29 -6.62
N LYS A 27 -10.64 10.37 -5.29
CA LYS A 27 -11.86 10.83 -4.62
C LYS A 27 -11.52 11.93 -3.60
N PRO A 28 -11.15 13.14 -4.06
CA PRO A 28 -10.68 14.22 -3.19
C PRO A 28 -11.85 15.06 -2.66
N GLU A 29 -12.68 14.48 -1.80
CA GLU A 29 -13.91 15.14 -1.34
C GLU A 29 -13.67 16.41 -0.49
N ILE A 30 -12.48 16.56 0.10
CA ILE A 30 -12.14 17.71 0.95
C ILE A 30 -11.39 18.76 0.12
N SER A 31 -10.33 18.36 -0.59
CA SER A 31 -9.43 19.27 -1.28
C SER A 31 -9.87 19.64 -2.70
N GLY A 32 -10.66 18.78 -3.36
CA GLY A 32 -10.94 18.87 -4.79
C GLY A 32 -9.72 18.64 -5.69
N PHE A 33 -8.57 18.26 -5.13
CA PHE A 33 -7.30 18.14 -5.85
C PHE A 33 -6.99 16.69 -6.21
N ARG A 34 -6.97 16.38 -7.52
CA ARG A 34 -6.76 15.02 -8.02
C ARG A 34 -5.27 14.74 -8.25
N VAL A 35 -4.76 13.68 -7.63
CA VAL A 35 -3.40 13.18 -7.77
C VAL A 35 -3.45 11.73 -8.24
N GLY A 36 -2.72 11.42 -9.30
CA GLY A 36 -2.56 10.06 -9.80
C GLY A 36 -1.14 9.54 -9.54
N ALA A 37 -1.03 8.24 -9.29
CA ALA A 37 0.23 7.53 -9.21
C ALA A 37 0.16 6.17 -9.91
N VAL A 38 1.31 5.70 -10.38
CA VAL A 38 1.46 4.39 -11.03
C VAL A 38 2.70 3.71 -10.47
N ALA A 39 2.52 2.56 -9.83
CA ALA A 39 3.62 1.69 -9.41
C ALA A 39 3.81 0.57 -10.43
N VAL A 40 5.03 0.31 -10.87
CA VAL A 40 5.36 -0.82 -11.76
C VAL A 40 6.07 -1.89 -10.94
N GLY A 41 5.40 -3.02 -10.75
CA GLY A 41 5.94 -4.16 -10.00
C GLY A 41 7.11 -4.85 -10.72
N GLU A 42 7.75 -5.81 -10.05
CA GLU A 42 8.78 -6.66 -10.68
C GLU A 42 8.21 -7.50 -11.82
N SER A 43 6.92 -7.84 -11.77
CA SER A 43 6.25 -8.57 -12.85
C SER A 43 6.14 -7.77 -14.16
N GLY A 44 6.38 -6.45 -14.09
CA GLY A 44 6.10 -5.50 -15.18
C GLY A 44 4.65 -4.99 -15.19
N THR A 45 3.79 -5.49 -14.30
CA THR A 45 2.40 -5.00 -14.16
C THR A 45 2.38 -3.58 -13.60
N SER A 46 1.50 -2.74 -14.16
CA SER A 46 1.28 -1.37 -13.69
C SER A 46 0.05 -1.28 -12.77
N TYR A 47 0.25 -0.78 -11.57
CA TYR A 47 -0.75 -0.60 -10.53
C TYR A 47 -1.08 0.88 -10.40
N LEU A 48 -2.29 1.24 -10.81
CA LEU A 48 -2.78 2.62 -10.79
C LEU A 48 -3.33 2.95 -9.39
N GLY A 49 -3.21 4.21 -9.00
CA GLY A 49 -3.77 4.74 -7.77
C GLY A 49 -4.07 6.22 -7.82
N GLY A 50 -5.00 6.65 -6.98
CA GLY A 50 -5.39 8.04 -6.82
C GLY A 50 -5.63 8.38 -5.35
N ASN A 51 -5.58 9.67 -5.01
CA ASN A 51 -5.81 10.10 -3.62
C ASN A 51 -7.30 9.98 -3.24
N VAL A 52 -7.56 9.51 -2.01
CA VAL A 52 -8.91 9.27 -1.47
C VAL A 52 -9.02 9.96 -0.12
N GLU A 53 -10.03 10.81 0.01
CA GLU A 53 -10.27 11.64 1.20
C GLU A 53 -11.63 11.29 1.81
N PHE A 54 -11.72 11.30 3.13
CA PHE A 54 -12.93 10.92 3.87
C PHE A 54 -13.45 12.11 4.67
N ARG A 55 -14.65 12.58 4.35
CA ARG A 55 -15.31 13.64 5.13
C ARG A 55 -15.61 13.16 6.54
N HIS A 56 -15.53 14.07 7.52
CA HIS A 56 -15.85 13.81 8.93
C HIS A 56 -14.98 12.74 9.60
N GLN A 57 -13.80 12.45 9.04
CA GLN A 57 -12.80 11.57 9.62
C GLN A 57 -11.50 12.35 9.86
N GLY A 58 -10.62 11.81 10.70
CA GLY A 58 -9.26 12.34 10.87
C GLY A 58 -8.46 12.28 9.56
N LEU A 59 -7.56 13.26 9.36
CA LEU A 59 -6.72 13.34 8.15
C LEU A 59 -5.74 12.16 8.04
N GLU A 60 -5.42 11.50 9.15
CA GLU A 60 -4.66 10.27 9.19
C GLU A 60 -5.30 9.13 8.40
N HIS A 61 -6.60 9.22 8.07
CA HIS A 61 -7.29 8.21 7.25
C HIS A 61 -7.19 8.46 5.75
N VAL A 62 -6.73 9.63 5.31
CA VAL A 62 -6.52 9.91 3.88
C VAL A 62 -5.57 8.88 3.27
N ILE A 63 -5.87 8.44 2.06
CA ILE A 63 -5.01 7.56 1.26
C ILE A 63 -4.40 8.42 0.17
N HIS A 64 -3.07 8.53 0.15
CA HIS A 64 -2.36 9.26 -0.89
C HIS A 64 -2.29 8.45 -2.18
N ALA A 65 -2.05 9.10 -3.33
CA ALA A 65 -2.00 8.39 -4.60
C ALA A 65 -0.85 7.35 -4.64
N GLU A 66 0.31 7.73 -4.09
CA GLU A 66 1.48 6.88 -3.96
C GLU A 66 1.20 5.68 -3.03
N GLU A 67 0.60 5.95 -1.87
CA GLU A 67 0.15 4.93 -0.92
C GLU A 67 -0.83 3.96 -1.60
N PHE A 68 -1.81 4.48 -2.35
CA PHE A 68 -2.76 3.67 -3.10
C PHE A 68 -2.05 2.76 -4.10
N ALA A 69 -1.20 3.30 -4.97
CA ALA A 69 -0.54 2.54 -6.03
C ALA A 69 0.38 1.45 -5.45
N ILE A 70 1.16 1.78 -4.42
CA ILE A 70 2.04 0.84 -3.70
C ILE A 70 1.19 -0.25 -3.02
N THR A 71 0.12 0.13 -2.31
CA THR A 71 -0.77 -0.83 -1.64
C THR A 71 -1.49 -1.73 -2.63
N ASN A 72 -1.85 -1.21 -3.80
CA ASN A 72 -2.44 -1.99 -4.87
C ASN A 72 -1.46 -3.06 -5.38
N ALA A 73 -0.18 -2.72 -5.55
CA ALA A 73 0.87 -3.67 -5.89
C ALA A 73 1.05 -4.74 -4.79
N ILE A 74 1.11 -4.33 -3.52
CA ILE A 74 1.17 -5.24 -2.36
C ILE A 74 -0.01 -6.22 -2.36
N ASN A 75 -1.24 -5.72 -2.56
CA ASN A 75 -2.44 -6.55 -2.55
C ASN A 75 -2.44 -7.61 -3.67
N HIS A 76 -1.73 -7.36 -4.76
CA HIS A 76 -1.54 -8.30 -5.88
C HIS A 76 -0.29 -9.17 -5.75
N GLY A 77 0.44 -9.08 -4.63
CA GLY A 77 1.56 -9.98 -4.31
C GLY A 77 2.89 -9.62 -4.97
N GLU A 78 3.06 -8.39 -5.44
CA GLU A 78 4.38 -7.90 -5.89
C GLU A 78 5.38 -7.94 -4.73
N ARG A 79 6.65 -8.23 -5.06
CA ARG A 79 7.75 -8.28 -4.08
C ARG A 79 8.77 -7.15 -4.24
N SER A 80 8.68 -6.40 -5.34
CA SER A 80 9.39 -5.14 -5.48
C SER A 80 8.65 -4.20 -6.45
N ILE A 81 9.01 -2.93 -6.41
CA ILE A 81 8.49 -1.91 -7.32
C ILE A 81 9.71 -1.26 -7.99
N SER A 82 9.75 -1.31 -9.31
CA SER A 82 10.86 -0.80 -10.11
C SER A 82 10.70 0.67 -10.48
N HIS A 83 9.46 1.10 -10.70
CA HIS A 83 9.14 2.48 -11.09
C HIS A 83 7.93 2.99 -10.30
N LEU A 84 7.98 4.25 -9.90
CA LEU A 84 6.85 4.97 -9.34
C LEU A 84 6.67 6.29 -10.08
N ALA A 85 5.60 6.43 -10.85
CA ALA A 85 5.24 7.69 -11.50
C ALA A 85 4.16 8.42 -10.71
N VAL A 86 4.27 9.74 -10.60
CA VAL A 86 3.35 10.59 -9.83
C VAL A 86 3.01 11.87 -10.60
N SER A 87 1.75 12.30 -10.51
CA SER A 87 1.29 13.53 -11.16
C SER A 87 1.68 14.80 -10.40
N MET A 88 2.14 14.67 -9.15
CA MET A 88 2.64 15.74 -8.29
C MET A 88 3.80 15.21 -7.45
N ALA A 89 4.73 16.08 -7.04
CA ALA A 89 5.86 15.67 -6.21
C ALA A 89 5.37 15.04 -4.90
N PRO A 90 5.96 13.90 -4.47
CA PRO A 90 5.50 13.22 -3.27
C PRO A 90 5.76 14.06 -2.02
N CYS A 91 4.80 14.09 -1.10
CA CYS A 91 4.95 14.78 0.18
C CYS A 91 5.87 13.99 1.13
N GLY A 92 6.23 14.59 2.28
CA GLY A 92 7.10 13.93 3.26
C GLY A 92 6.58 12.58 3.76
N TYR A 93 5.26 12.48 3.97
CA TYR A 93 4.59 11.24 4.37
C TYR A 93 4.79 10.12 3.32
N CYS A 94 4.57 10.42 2.04
CA CYS A 94 4.76 9.44 0.96
C CYS A 94 6.23 9.10 0.74
N ARG A 95 7.15 10.07 0.86
CA ARG A 95 8.59 9.79 0.82
C ARG A 95 8.99 8.80 1.91
N GLN A 96 8.41 8.93 3.10
CA GLN A 96 8.68 8.02 4.20
C GLN A 96 8.05 6.63 4.01
N ILE A 97 6.90 6.51 3.34
CA ILE A 97 6.38 5.20 2.89
C ILE A 97 7.34 4.57 1.88
N ILE A 98 7.79 5.34 0.90
CA ILE A 98 8.68 4.87 -0.16
C ILE A 98 10.03 4.38 0.41
N SER A 99 10.58 5.05 1.43
CA SER A 99 11.85 4.64 2.06
C SER A 99 11.77 3.30 2.80
N GLU A 100 10.56 2.80 3.09
CA GLU A 100 10.32 1.51 3.75
C GLU A 100 10.41 0.31 2.77
N LEU A 101 10.32 0.56 1.45
CA LEU A 101 10.29 -0.48 0.43
C LEU A 101 11.63 -1.25 0.35
N ALA A 102 11.55 -2.54 0.02
CA ALA A 102 12.73 -3.42 0.01
C ALA A 102 13.88 -2.96 -0.89
N GLU A 103 13.55 -2.31 -1.99
CA GLU A 103 14.50 -1.80 -2.97
C GLU A 103 14.33 -0.29 -3.19
N ALA A 104 13.99 0.44 -2.11
CA ALA A 104 13.74 1.89 -2.17
C ALA A 104 14.85 2.69 -2.89
N SER A 105 16.12 2.32 -2.71
CA SER A 105 17.26 2.99 -3.36
C SER A 105 17.41 2.66 -4.85
N GLN A 106 16.73 1.62 -5.35
CA GLN A 106 16.73 1.23 -6.77
C GLN A 106 15.46 1.73 -7.49
N LEU A 107 14.46 2.20 -6.75
CA LEU A 107 13.20 2.70 -7.29
C LEU A 107 13.43 3.95 -8.15
N SER A 108 13.03 3.88 -9.41
CA SER A 108 13.02 5.04 -10.31
C SER A 108 11.73 5.84 -10.10
N ILE A 109 11.84 7.07 -9.58
CA ILE A 109 10.69 7.94 -9.30
C ILE A 109 10.51 8.97 -10.41
N TRP A 110 9.33 9.03 -11.02
CA TRP A 110 9.01 9.89 -12.16
C TRP A 110 7.96 10.92 -11.77
N ILE A 111 8.37 12.19 -11.64
CA ILE A 111 7.47 13.28 -11.24
C ILE A 111 7.08 14.07 -12.48
N SER A 112 5.80 14.00 -12.87
CA SER A 112 5.30 14.76 -14.02
C SER A 112 5.44 16.28 -13.80
N PRO A 113 5.85 17.07 -14.81
CA PRO A 113 6.14 16.69 -16.20
C PRO A 113 7.65 16.46 -16.48
N SER A 114 8.48 16.24 -15.44
CA SER A 114 9.94 16.05 -15.62
C SER A 114 10.23 14.90 -16.59
N LYS A 115 11.18 15.06 -17.51
CA LYS A 115 11.60 13.96 -18.40
C LYS A 115 12.74 13.12 -17.82
N LYS A 116 13.17 13.42 -16.59
CA LYS A 116 14.23 12.72 -15.90
C LYS A 116 13.68 12.11 -14.62
N PRO A 117 13.94 10.83 -14.34
CA PRO A 117 13.62 10.26 -13.05
C PRO A 117 14.52 10.86 -11.97
N THR A 118 14.07 10.69 -10.73
CA THR A 118 14.83 10.92 -9.50
C THR A 118 14.77 9.64 -8.65
N ASP A 119 15.41 9.66 -7.50
CA ASP A 119 15.45 8.55 -6.54
C ASP A 119 14.99 9.04 -5.17
N ILE A 120 14.79 8.10 -4.24
CA ILE A 120 14.30 8.45 -2.90
C ILE A 120 15.33 9.24 -2.09
N ASP A 121 16.63 9.03 -2.29
CA ASP A 121 17.70 9.69 -1.53
C ASP A 121 17.78 11.19 -1.87
N ALA A 122 17.53 11.54 -3.12
CA ALA A 122 17.41 12.93 -3.57
C ALA A 122 16.15 13.62 -3.03
N LEU A 123 15.06 12.87 -2.84
CA LEU A 123 13.80 13.39 -2.32
C LEU A 123 13.77 13.44 -0.79
N LEU A 124 14.45 12.54 -0.11
CA LEU A 124 14.48 12.44 1.35
C LEU A 124 15.93 12.28 1.84
N PRO A 125 16.75 13.35 1.75
CA PRO A 125 18.14 13.29 2.17
C PRO A 125 18.25 13.07 3.68
N SER A 126 19.22 12.27 4.10
CA SER A 126 19.41 11.89 5.52
C SER A 126 18.14 11.28 6.14
N ALA A 127 17.45 10.43 5.38
CA ALA A 127 16.21 9.79 5.79
C ALA A 127 16.36 9.02 7.10
N PHE A 128 15.31 9.10 7.93
CA PHE A 128 15.06 8.12 8.97
C PHE A 128 14.53 6.84 8.31
N SER A 129 15.05 5.68 8.71
CA SER A 129 14.86 4.41 8.01
C SER A 129 14.78 3.23 8.98
N PRO A 130 14.41 2.03 8.51
CA PRO A 130 14.44 0.83 9.35
C PRO A 130 15.80 0.55 10.01
N LYS A 131 16.91 1.01 9.39
CA LYS A 131 18.27 0.84 9.92
C LYS A 131 18.48 1.59 11.23
N ASP A 132 17.84 2.75 11.39
CA ASP A 132 17.97 3.60 12.58
C ASP A 132 17.30 2.97 13.81
N LEU A 133 16.33 2.07 13.58
CA LEU A 133 15.69 1.26 14.61
C LEU A 133 16.39 -0.09 14.85
N GLY A 134 17.56 -0.32 14.23
CA GLY A 134 18.27 -1.60 14.29
C GLY A 134 17.58 -2.75 13.52
N GLY A 135 16.50 -2.43 12.80
CA GLY A 135 15.72 -3.38 12.02
C GLY A 135 16.35 -3.70 10.66
N ARG A 136 15.98 -4.86 10.11
CA ARG A 136 16.23 -5.25 8.71
C ARG A 136 14.95 -5.40 7.91
N GLY A 137 13.80 -5.11 8.52
CA GLY A 137 12.50 -5.16 7.88
C GLY A 137 12.48 -4.30 6.63
N ARG A 138 11.83 -4.83 5.59
CA ARG A 138 11.67 -4.19 4.31
C ARG A 138 10.28 -4.49 3.78
N LEU A 139 9.46 -3.48 3.55
CA LEU A 139 8.14 -3.66 2.95
C LEU A 139 8.29 -4.31 1.56
N LEU A 140 7.36 -5.20 1.19
CA LEU A 140 7.39 -6.11 0.02
C LEU A 140 8.35 -7.31 0.12
N SER A 141 9.18 -7.42 1.17
CA SER A 141 9.89 -8.68 1.43
C SER A 141 8.93 -9.78 1.87
N GLU A 142 9.32 -11.04 1.69
CA GLU A 142 8.51 -12.20 2.09
C GLU A 142 8.24 -12.19 3.61
N GLN A 143 6.98 -12.36 3.99
CA GLN A 143 6.49 -12.42 5.38
C GLN A 143 5.64 -13.68 5.56
N ALA A 144 5.80 -14.37 6.68
CA ALA A 144 4.97 -15.50 7.08
C ALA A 144 4.90 -15.55 8.62
N HIS A 145 3.77 -15.11 9.19
CA HIS A 145 3.59 -15.03 10.66
C HIS A 145 3.04 -16.30 11.31
N GLU A 146 2.73 -17.34 10.53
CA GLU A 146 2.19 -18.64 11.00
C GLU A 146 0.97 -18.51 11.94
N LEU A 147 0.15 -17.49 11.72
CA LEU A 147 -1.08 -17.24 12.47
C LEU A 147 -2.14 -18.27 12.10
N GLU A 148 -2.86 -18.74 13.12
CA GLU A 148 -4.02 -19.62 13.00
C GLU A 148 -5.25 -18.98 13.66
N LEU A 149 -6.44 -19.31 13.16
CA LEU A 149 -7.69 -18.87 13.78
C LEU A 149 -7.97 -19.71 15.03
N VAL A 150 -8.14 -19.05 16.17
CA VAL A 150 -8.52 -19.71 17.43
C VAL A 150 -10.00 -20.08 17.40
N GLU A 151 -10.86 -19.15 16.98
CA GLU A 151 -12.30 -19.32 16.94
C GLU A 151 -12.89 -18.44 15.83
N VAL A 152 -13.93 -18.96 15.17
CA VAL A 152 -14.79 -18.19 14.27
C VAL A 152 -16.22 -18.31 14.83
N PRO A 153 -16.85 -17.20 15.26
CA PRO A 153 -18.12 -17.26 16.00
C PRO A 153 -19.27 -17.96 15.26
N GLU A 154 -19.33 -17.82 13.93
CA GLU A 154 -20.30 -18.52 13.09
C GLU A 154 -19.65 -18.94 11.77
N GLU A 155 -19.98 -20.14 11.27
CA GLU A 155 -19.42 -20.68 10.02
C GLU A 155 -19.65 -19.76 8.80
N ALA A 156 -20.72 -18.95 8.83
CA ALA A 156 -21.01 -17.96 7.80
C ALA A 156 -19.91 -16.88 7.65
N TRP A 157 -19.09 -16.65 8.67
CA TRP A 157 -17.96 -15.72 8.63
C TRP A 157 -16.66 -16.35 8.11
N ARG A 158 -16.60 -17.69 8.01
CA ARG A 158 -15.38 -18.42 7.69
C ARG A 158 -14.70 -17.93 6.40
N PRO A 159 -15.41 -17.69 5.27
CA PRO A 159 -14.77 -17.20 4.06
C PRO A 159 -14.08 -15.84 4.22
N LEU A 160 -14.66 -14.92 4.98
CA LEU A 160 -14.05 -13.62 5.26
C LEU A 160 -12.88 -13.75 6.24
N ALA A 161 -13.03 -14.59 7.26
CA ALA A 161 -11.99 -14.85 8.24
C ALA A 161 -10.73 -15.46 7.60
N ASP A 162 -10.90 -16.40 6.67
CA ASP A 162 -9.77 -17.01 5.94
C ASP A 162 -9.01 -15.98 5.09
N VAL A 163 -9.71 -15.06 4.40
CA VAL A 163 -9.08 -13.97 3.65
C VAL A 163 -8.37 -12.99 4.58
N ALA A 164 -9.01 -12.59 5.70
CA ALA A 164 -8.38 -11.68 6.65
C ALA A 164 -7.14 -12.31 7.32
N LEU A 165 -7.20 -13.61 7.63
CA LEU A 165 -6.07 -14.38 8.15
C LEU A 165 -4.93 -14.47 7.13
N GLU A 166 -5.22 -14.76 5.87
CA GLU A 166 -4.24 -14.80 4.78
C GLU A 166 -3.50 -13.46 4.66
N ARG A 167 -4.23 -12.35 4.75
CA ARG A 167 -3.66 -10.99 4.74
C ARG A 167 -2.87 -10.66 5.99
N ALA A 168 -3.34 -11.08 7.17
CA ALA A 168 -2.60 -10.92 8.41
C ALA A 168 -1.26 -11.69 8.37
N ASN A 169 -1.27 -12.92 7.87
CA ASN A 169 -0.08 -13.77 7.75
C ASN A 169 0.99 -13.20 6.81
N ARG A 170 0.59 -12.38 5.83
CA ARG A 170 1.48 -11.70 4.89
C ARG A 170 1.74 -10.23 5.23
N SER A 171 1.18 -9.73 6.33
CA SER A 171 1.34 -8.34 6.74
C SER A 171 2.79 -8.02 7.11
N TYR A 172 3.17 -6.75 7.03
CA TYR A 172 4.50 -6.28 7.43
C TYR A 172 4.37 -5.49 8.73
N ALA A 173 4.77 -6.10 9.85
CA ALA A 173 4.64 -5.51 11.19
C ALA A 173 5.86 -5.72 12.11
N PRO A 174 7.08 -5.32 11.69
CA PRO A 174 8.29 -5.60 12.46
C PRO A 174 8.45 -4.74 13.73
N TYR A 175 7.71 -3.64 13.85
CA TYR A 175 7.90 -2.66 14.93
C TYR A 175 6.99 -2.98 16.11
N THR A 176 5.69 -3.05 15.88
CA THR A 176 4.72 -3.39 16.93
C THR A 176 4.58 -4.88 17.15
N ARG A 177 5.03 -5.71 16.20
CA ARG A 177 4.79 -7.16 16.19
C ARG A 177 3.30 -7.49 16.28
N SER A 178 2.47 -6.67 15.64
CA SER A 178 1.01 -6.83 15.62
C SER A 178 0.52 -7.09 14.18
N PRO A 179 0.82 -8.27 13.60
CA PRO A 179 0.32 -8.65 12.30
C PRO A 179 -1.21 -8.66 12.31
N SER A 180 -1.79 -8.05 11.28
CA SER A 180 -3.24 -7.89 11.19
C SER A 180 -3.70 -7.80 9.74
N GLY A 181 -4.97 -8.18 9.53
CA GLY A 181 -5.57 -8.25 8.21
C GLY A 181 -7.07 -7.97 8.27
N VAL A 182 -7.59 -7.38 7.21
CA VAL A 182 -9.02 -7.09 7.05
C VAL A 182 -9.52 -7.75 5.78
N ALA A 183 -10.73 -8.30 5.84
CA ALA A 183 -11.49 -8.72 4.68
C ALA A 183 -12.82 -7.97 4.60
N LEU A 184 -13.22 -7.59 3.39
CA LEU A 184 -14.48 -6.92 3.06
C LEU A 184 -15.24 -7.77 2.06
N MET A 185 -16.52 -8.03 2.32
CA MET A 185 -17.43 -8.67 1.37
C MET A 185 -18.34 -7.62 0.74
N LEU A 186 -18.37 -7.59 -0.58
CA LEU A 186 -19.25 -6.74 -1.36
C LEU A 186 -20.61 -7.41 -1.58
N SER A 187 -21.64 -6.61 -1.89
CA SER A 187 -22.99 -7.07 -2.22
C SER A 187 -23.07 -8.00 -3.44
N CYS A 188 -22.06 -7.97 -4.31
CA CYS A 188 -21.89 -8.92 -5.41
C CYS A 188 -21.28 -10.27 -4.99
N GLY A 189 -21.00 -10.47 -3.69
CA GLY A 189 -20.38 -11.68 -3.13
C GLY A 189 -18.85 -11.72 -3.21
N LYS A 190 -18.20 -10.74 -3.86
CA LYS A 190 -16.74 -10.65 -3.94
C LYS A 190 -16.15 -10.33 -2.57
N ILE A 191 -15.14 -11.10 -2.15
CA ILE A 191 -14.34 -10.82 -0.94
C ILE A 191 -12.99 -10.26 -1.37
N VAL A 192 -12.61 -9.13 -0.79
CA VAL A 192 -11.27 -8.53 -0.95
C VAL A 192 -10.65 -8.32 0.42
N GLY A 193 -9.33 -8.22 0.48
CA GLY A 193 -8.65 -8.01 1.75
C GLY A 193 -7.42 -7.12 1.64
N GLY A 194 -6.94 -6.70 2.81
CA GLY A 194 -5.74 -5.87 2.97
C GLY A 194 -4.99 -6.27 4.22
N GLY A 195 -3.66 -6.36 4.10
CA GLY A 195 -2.76 -6.63 5.22
C GLY A 195 -2.21 -5.33 5.79
N TYR A 196 -1.83 -5.35 7.06
CA TYR A 196 -1.13 -4.23 7.69
C TYR A 196 0.27 -4.04 7.09
N ALA A 197 0.69 -2.80 6.89
CA ALA A 197 2.05 -2.48 6.46
C ALA A 197 2.59 -1.32 7.29
N GLU A 198 3.45 -1.64 8.25
CA GLU A 198 4.05 -0.65 9.11
C GLU A 198 5.12 0.18 8.42
N ASN A 199 5.43 1.30 9.06
CA ASN A 199 6.51 2.19 8.68
C ASN A 199 7.38 2.51 9.89
N CYS A 200 8.70 2.65 9.69
CA CYS A 200 9.62 3.01 10.77
C CYS A 200 9.26 4.32 11.46
N ALA A 201 8.68 5.29 10.75
CA ALA A 201 8.23 6.56 11.31
C ALA A 201 6.83 6.49 11.96
N PHE A 202 6.26 5.28 12.10
CA PHE A 202 4.97 4.96 12.71
C PHE A 202 3.74 5.56 12.01
N ASN A 203 3.60 6.89 11.98
CA ASN A 203 2.45 7.58 11.38
C ASN A 203 2.20 7.18 9.91
N PRO A 204 3.22 6.92 9.06
CA PRO A 204 3.01 6.47 7.68
C PRO A 204 2.63 5.00 7.52
N SER A 205 2.31 4.30 8.60
CA SER A 205 1.83 2.92 8.53
C SER A 205 0.47 2.85 7.82
N ILE A 206 0.32 1.87 6.94
CA ILE A 206 -0.89 1.63 6.15
C ILE A 206 -1.72 0.61 6.91
N SER A 207 -2.85 1.04 7.46
CA SER A 207 -3.76 0.14 8.20
C SER A 207 -4.35 -0.94 7.28
N PRO A 208 -4.66 -2.14 7.81
CA PRO A 208 -5.25 -3.21 6.99
C PRO A 208 -6.60 -2.80 6.38
N LEU A 209 -7.37 -1.92 7.06
CA LEU A 209 -8.60 -1.37 6.51
C LEU A 209 -8.33 -0.46 5.30
N LYS A 210 -7.33 0.44 5.36
CA LYS A 210 -6.95 1.25 4.18
C LYS A 210 -6.53 0.34 3.03
N ALA A 211 -5.76 -0.70 3.30
CA ALA A 211 -5.34 -1.66 2.28
C ALA A 211 -6.53 -2.41 1.65
N ALA A 212 -7.53 -2.79 2.44
CA ALA A 212 -8.74 -3.41 1.91
C ALA A 212 -9.61 -2.42 1.10
N ILE A 213 -9.70 -1.16 1.53
CA ILE A 213 -10.34 -0.07 0.77
C ILE A 213 -9.67 0.11 -0.59
N VAL A 214 -8.33 0.11 -0.63
CA VAL A 214 -7.58 0.16 -1.90
C VAL A 214 -7.97 -1.01 -2.80
N ALA A 215 -8.13 -2.23 -2.28
CA ALA A 215 -8.54 -3.39 -3.07
C ALA A 215 -9.97 -3.25 -3.65
N VAL A 216 -10.91 -2.65 -2.90
CA VAL A 216 -12.26 -2.33 -3.43
C VAL A 216 -12.13 -1.34 -4.58
N LEU A 217 -11.47 -0.21 -4.33
CA LEU A 217 -11.39 0.91 -5.27
C LEU A 217 -10.56 0.57 -6.52
N SER A 218 -9.47 -0.18 -6.38
CA SER A 218 -8.62 -0.58 -7.52
C SER A 218 -9.36 -1.52 -8.47
N SER A 219 -10.35 -2.26 -7.98
CA SER A 219 -11.24 -3.09 -8.79
C SER A 219 -12.50 -2.37 -9.29
N GLN A 220 -12.51 -1.03 -9.25
CA GLN A 220 -13.61 -0.17 -9.73
C GLN A 220 -14.95 -0.45 -9.02
N GLN A 221 -14.90 -0.99 -7.80
CA GLN A 221 -16.08 -1.20 -6.95
C GLN A 221 -16.30 0.02 -6.04
N ARG A 222 -17.51 0.15 -5.48
CA ARG A 222 -17.86 1.27 -4.61
C ARG A 222 -17.80 0.83 -3.14
N LEU A 223 -17.39 1.75 -2.27
CA LEU A 223 -17.31 1.47 -0.82
C LEU A 223 -18.70 1.25 -0.20
N GLU A 224 -19.73 1.86 -0.79
CA GLU A 224 -21.14 1.65 -0.40
C GLU A 224 -21.66 0.24 -0.68
N ASP A 225 -20.95 -0.53 -1.52
CA ASP A 225 -21.30 -1.93 -1.81
C ASP A 225 -20.74 -2.90 -0.76
N VAL A 226 -19.99 -2.43 0.24
CA VAL A 226 -19.46 -3.28 1.33
C VAL A 226 -20.57 -3.62 2.32
N GLU A 227 -20.85 -4.92 2.51
CA GLU A 227 -21.90 -5.40 3.41
C GLU A 227 -21.35 -5.96 4.73
N LYS A 228 -20.17 -6.57 4.68
CA LYS A 228 -19.55 -7.25 5.82
C LYS A 228 -18.06 -6.98 5.89
N LEU A 229 -17.54 -6.90 7.11
CA LEU A 229 -16.13 -6.69 7.42
C LEU A 229 -15.69 -7.69 8.48
N VAL A 230 -14.51 -8.30 8.30
CA VAL A 230 -13.80 -9.05 9.35
C VAL A 230 -12.42 -8.44 9.53
N LEU A 231 -12.02 -8.25 10.79
CA LEU A 231 -10.69 -7.85 11.21
C LEU A 231 -10.06 -9.01 12.00
N ILE A 232 -8.85 -9.39 11.62
CA ILE A 232 -8.01 -10.33 12.37
C ILE A 232 -6.85 -9.56 12.98
N LEU A 233 -6.67 -9.75 14.29
CA LEU A 233 -5.57 -9.23 15.08
C LEU A 233 -4.88 -10.41 15.77
N GLN A 234 -3.56 -10.36 15.91
CA GLN A 234 -2.87 -11.28 16.81
C GLN A 234 -3.28 -10.99 18.27
N CYS A 235 -3.67 -12.03 18.99
CA CYS A 235 -3.82 -11.98 20.44
C CYS A 235 -2.52 -12.49 21.08
N GLU A 236 -1.99 -11.78 22.08
CA GLU A 236 -0.93 -12.35 22.90
C GLU A 236 -1.45 -13.61 23.60
N GLN A 237 -0.78 -14.75 23.41
CA GLN A 237 -0.99 -15.87 24.31
C GLN A 237 -0.60 -15.37 25.70
N ARG A 238 -1.58 -15.22 26.61
CA ARG A 238 -1.29 -15.07 28.04
C ARG A 238 -0.47 -16.29 28.44
N SER A 239 0.84 -16.11 28.59
CA SER A 239 1.69 -17.07 29.29
C SER A 239 1.05 -17.32 30.65
N ALA A 240 0.58 -18.54 30.89
CA ALA A 240 0.12 -19.00 32.19
C ALA A 240 1.29 -19.20 33.18
N ALA A 241 2.31 -18.34 33.12
CA ALA A 241 3.51 -18.39 33.96
C ALA A 241 3.77 -17.02 34.59
N LEU A 242 2.85 -16.60 35.45
CA LEU A 242 3.11 -15.72 36.58
C LEU A 242 2.22 -16.23 37.74
N GLU A 243 2.56 -17.40 38.27
CA GLU A 243 2.29 -17.80 39.66
C GLU A 243 3.57 -17.63 40.47
#